data_AF-A0A9D1S5G2-F1
#
_entry.id   AF-A0A9D1S5G2-F1
#
_cell.length_a   1.000
_cell.length_b   1.000
_cell.length_c   1.000
_cell.angle_alpha   90.00
_cell.angle_beta   90.00
_cell.angle_gamma   90.00
#
_symmetry.space_group_name_H-M   'P 1'
#
loop_
_entity.id
_entity.type
_entity.pdbx_description
1 polymer ?
#
loop_
_entity_poly.entity_id
_entity_poly.type
_entity_poly.pdbx_seq_one_letter_code
_entity_poly.pdbx_strand_id
1 'polypeptide(L)'
;MAQKVNSGKFVEFLQKCVDTGCGYIMGSKGQDPKKWAKDSWWYTQYEGAQREKALWWREHAPRVFDCNGLMEGYYEDCTGVDINSKARYNYSDWCADAHGADMDELPKVPGAAVFIHSSKSGYITHVGYLEKPVDADKPDGDWYVIEARGVMYGVVRTRLSQRGWNRWGLMLKYMDYGDVNVPERELGARLLKRGMSGSDVRELQELLMQLGYELPQYGADGDYGDETVSAVTAFQRQAGLTADGVYGAQTHAALMAATDVTDKPDVDDAQPDDGNAKFEHTLLIAAEGRWNVRSGPGTEYGILTVVSDGSEFEHIATAYNGWHCIRLTDAVGWVSGKCGEVVA
;
A
#
# COMPACT_ATOMS: atom_id res chain seq x y z
N MET A 1 10.65 0.72 1.48
CA MET A 1 9.37 0.55 0.73
C MET A 1 9.60 0.21 -0.73
N ALA A 2 8.56 -0.31 -1.39
CA ALA A 2 8.44 -0.22 -2.83
C ALA A 2 8.37 1.28 -3.22
N GLN A 3 9.25 1.75 -4.11
CA GLN A 3 9.28 3.14 -4.57
C GLN A 3 7.94 3.53 -5.21
N LYS A 4 7.17 4.44 -4.61
CA LYS A 4 5.91 4.91 -5.20
C LYS A 4 6.15 5.65 -6.52
N VAL A 5 5.33 5.37 -7.52
CA VAL A 5 5.33 6.05 -8.82
C VAL A 5 4.22 7.08 -8.88
N ASN A 6 4.44 8.20 -9.58
CA ASN A 6 3.43 9.25 -9.71
C ASN A 6 2.25 8.80 -10.58
N SER A 7 1.04 8.87 -10.04
CA SER A 7 -0.20 8.47 -10.72
C SER A 7 -0.49 9.26 -12.00
N GLY A 8 -0.18 10.55 -12.03
CA GLY A 8 -0.32 11.39 -13.22
C GLY A 8 0.58 10.93 -14.36
N LYS A 9 1.88 10.68 -14.08
CA LYS A 9 2.82 10.13 -15.06
C LYS A 9 2.44 8.73 -15.52
N PHE A 10 1.82 7.93 -14.65
CA PHE A 10 1.26 6.64 -15.03
C PHE A 10 0.13 6.81 -16.04
N VAL A 11 -0.80 7.75 -15.83
CA VAL A 11 -1.87 8.03 -16.80
C VAL A 11 -1.34 8.55 -18.13
N GLU A 12 -0.32 9.42 -18.13
CA GLU A 12 0.37 9.84 -19.36
C GLU A 12 0.96 8.65 -20.14
N PHE A 13 1.56 7.69 -19.42
CA PHE A 13 2.03 6.44 -20.00
C PHE A 13 0.90 5.60 -20.60
N LEU A 14 -0.23 5.48 -19.90
CA LEU A 14 -1.41 4.77 -20.40
C LEU A 14 -1.98 5.43 -21.66
N GLN A 15 -2.05 6.77 -21.69
CA GLN A 15 -2.48 7.54 -22.86
C GLN A 15 -1.58 7.26 -24.05
N LYS A 16 -0.26 7.31 -23.85
CA LYS A 16 0.70 6.95 -24.89
C LYS A 16 0.51 5.51 -25.38
N CYS A 17 0.17 4.57 -24.51
CA CYS A 17 -0.12 3.19 -24.90
C CYS A 17 -1.34 3.11 -25.82
N VAL A 18 -2.41 3.86 -25.52
CA VAL A 18 -3.59 3.96 -26.39
C VAL A 18 -3.21 4.60 -27.74
N ASP A 19 -2.52 5.73 -27.71
CA ASP A 19 -2.22 6.52 -28.92
C ASP A 19 -1.24 5.81 -29.86
N THR A 20 -0.32 5.03 -29.31
CA THR A 20 0.68 4.27 -30.10
C THR A 20 0.22 2.85 -30.47
N GLY A 21 -0.96 2.44 -30.03
CA GLY A 21 -1.51 1.12 -30.35
C GLY A 21 -0.80 -0.04 -29.64
N CYS A 22 -0.50 0.11 -28.35
CA CYS A 22 -0.06 -1.01 -27.51
C CYS A 22 -1.07 -2.16 -27.56
N GLY A 23 -0.55 -3.37 -27.76
CA GLY A 23 -1.35 -4.56 -27.94
C GLY A 23 -1.66 -5.29 -26.64
N TYR A 24 -2.34 -6.42 -26.76
CA TYR A 24 -2.61 -7.31 -25.64
C TYR A 24 -2.08 -8.71 -25.92
N ILE A 25 -1.31 -9.25 -24.97
CA ILE A 25 -0.92 -10.65 -24.88
C ILE A 25 -1.06 -11.08 -23.42
N MET A 26 -1.71 -12.19 -23.14
CA MET A 26 -1.95 -12.67 -21.78
C MET A 26 -0.63 -13.01 -21.10
N GLY A 27 -0.44 -12.51 -19.88
CA GLY A 27 0.76 -12.66 -19.06
C GLY A 27 1.85 -11.62 -19.34
N SER A 28 1.67 -10.70 -20.29
CA SER A 28 2.69 -9.72 -20.64
C SER A 28 2.54 -8.44 -19.81
N LYS A 29 3.66 -7.78 -19.51
CA LYS A 29 3.75 -6.54 -18.73
C LYS A 29 4.51 -5.46 -19.48
N GLY A 30 4.27 -5.34 -20.79
CA GLY A 30 4.87 -4.31 -21.63
C GLY A 30 6.15 -4.72 -22.32
N GLN A 31 6.42 -6.02 -22.49
CA GLN A 31 7.55 -6.44 -23.30
C GLN A 31 7.33 -6.12 -24.79
N ASP A 32 8.43 -6.01 -25.54
CA ASP A 32 8.42 -5.93 -27.00
C ASP A 32 8.09 -7.33 -27.58
N PRO A 33 6.92 -7.52 -28.20
CA PRO A 33 6.48 -8.84 -28.64
C PRO A 33 7.31 -9.37 -29.81
N LYS A 34 8.02 -8.51 -30.57
CA LYS A 34 8.84 -8.90 -31.73
C LYS A 34 9.99 -9.84 -31.34
N LYS A 35 10.43 -9.75 -30.08
CA LYS A 35 11.49 -10.58 -29.50
C LYS A 35 11.08 -12.04 -29.29
N TRP A 36 9.78 -12.35 -29.29
CA TRP A 36 9.30 -13.72 -29.11
C TRP A 36 9.11 -14.46 -30.43
N ALA A 37 9.46 -15.75 -30.43
CA ALA A 37 9.23 -16.63 -31.57
C ALA A 37 7.72 -16.85 -31.80
N LYS A 38 7.30 -17.01 -33.06
CA LYS A 38 5.88 -17.12 -33.45
C LYS A 38 5.19 -18.38 -32.89
N ASP A 39 5.97 -19.39 -32.55
CA ASP A 39 5.57 -20.66 -31.96
C ASP A 39 5.74 -20.70 -30.42
N SER A 40 6.19 -19.60 -29.82
CA SER A 40 6.27 -19.49 -28.35
C SER A 40 4.90 -19.54 -27.70
N TRP A 41 4.88 -19.94 -26.42
CA TRP A 41 3.67 -20.02 -25.59
C TRP A 41 2.83 -18.73 -25.60
N TRP A 42 3.50 -17.58 -25.70
CA TRP A 42 2.86 -16.26 -25.80
C TRP A 42 1.80 -16.16 -26.91
N TYR A 43 1.99 -16.89 -28.01
CA TYR A 43 1.08 -16.88 -29.16
C TYR A 43 0.30 -18.19 -29.31
N THR A 44 0.89 -19.33 -28.93
CA THR A 44 0.23 -20.65 -29.05
C THR A 44 -0.84 -20.89 -28.00
N GLN A 45 -0.91 -20.06 -26.95
CA GLN A 45 -2.04 -20.03 -26.02
C GLN A 45 -3.36 -19.55 -26.65
N TYR A 46 -3.31 -19.00 -27.86
CA TYR A 46 -4.48 -18.54 -28.61
C TYR A 46 -4.79 -19.46 -29.79
N GLU A 47 -6.04 -19.47 -30.21
CA GLU A 47 -6.52 -20.22 -31.38
C GLU A 47 -7.34 -19.33 -32.33
N GLY A 48 -7.45 -19.75 -33.60
CA GLY A 48 -8.21 -19.06 -34.64
C GLY A 48 -7.91 -17.56 -34.74
N ALA A 49 -8.95 -16.74 -34.81
CA ALA A 49 -8.85 -15.28 -34.95
C ALA A 49 -8.06 -14.61 -33.82
N GLN A 50 -8.09 -15.16 -32.60
CA GLN A 50 -7.28 -14.63 -31.50
C GLN A 50 -5.79 -14.85 -31.74
N ARG A 51 -5.41 -16.01 -32.29
CA ARG A 51 -4.01 -16.30 -32.65
C ARG A 51 -3.52 -15.41 -33.77
N GLU A 52 -4.35 -15.22 -34.80
CA GLU A 52 -4.05 -14.30 -35.89
C GLU A 52 -3.84 -12.88 -35.37
N LYS A 53 -4.72 -12.41 -34.46
CA LYS A 53 -4.59 -11.09 -33.86
C LYS A 53 -3.39 -10.98 -32.93
N ALA A 54 -3.06 -12.02 -32.17
CA ALA A 54 -1.86 -12.07 -31.33
C ALA A 54 -0.57 -11.96 -32.17
N LEU A 55 -0.50 -12.68 -33.28
CA LEU A 55 0.61 -12.57 -34.24
C LEU A 55 0.62 -11.22 -34.96
N TRP A 56 -0.55 -10.59 -35.16
CA TRP A 56 -0.61 -9.21 -35.65
C TRP A 56 0.01 -8.23 -34.64
N TRP A 57 -0.31 -8.35 -33.34
CA TRP A 57 0.32 -7.54 -32.30
C TRP A 57 1.83 -7.74 -32.24
N ARG A 58 2.31 -8.97 -32.45
CA ARG A 58 3.74 -9.25 -32.55
C ARG A 58 4.45 -8.35 -33.57
N GLU A 59 3.86 -8.18 -34.75
CA GLU A 59 4.49 -7.44 -35.83
C GLU A 59 4.31 -5.91 -35.66
N HIS A 60 3.19 -5.46 -35.09
CA HIS A 60 2.77 -4.06 -35.15
C HIS A 60 2.82 -3.31 -33.81
N ALA A 61 2.63 -4.00 -32.68
CA ALA A 61 2.58 -3.32 -31.39
C ALA A 61 3.97 -2.82 -30.97
N PRO A 62 4.07 -1.62 -30.37
CA PRO A 62 5.31 -1.18 -29.74
C PRO A 62 5.58 -1.96 -28.45
N ARG A 63 4.53 -2.27 -27.68
CA ARG A 63 4.54 -3.05 -26.44
C ARG A 63 3.22 -3.81 -26.31
N VAL A 64 3.22 -4.92 -25.58
CA VAL A 64 2.00 -5.68 -25.27
C VAL A 64 1.81 -5.86 -23.77
N PHE A 65 0.57 -5.78 -23.33
CA PHE A 65 0.19 -5.87 -21.91
C PHE A 65 -0.98 -6.82 -21.74
N ASP A 66 -1.07 -7.54 -20.63
CA ASP A 66 -2.35 -7.94 -20.09
C ASP A 66 -2.92 -6.85 -19.16
N CYS A 67 -4.10 -7.08 -18.59
CA CYS A 67 -4.77 -6.06 -17.77
C CYS A 67 -3.94 -5.64 -16.56
N ASN A 68 -3.28 -6.60 -15.91
CA ASN A 68 -2.39 -6.36 -14.77
C ASN A 68 -1.07 -5.72 -15.22
N GLY A 69 -0.54 -6.20 -16.34
CA GLY A 69 0.75 -5.83 -16.88
C GLY A 69 0.93 -4.34 -17.15
N LEU A 70 -0.16 -3.57 -17.30
CA LEU A 70 -0.09 -2.11 -17.47
C LEU A 70 0.62 -1.43 -16.29
N MET A 71 0.19 -1.71 -15.07
CA MET A 71 0.77 -1.12 -13.88
C MET A 71 2.12 -1.79 -13.57
N GLU A 72 2.15 -3.13 -13.56
CA GLU A 72 3.38 -3.89 -13.29
C GLU A 72 4.55 -3.46 -14.18
N GLY A 73 4.30 -3.38 -15.49
CA GLY A 73 5.31 -2.99 -16.47
C GLY A 73 5.79 -1.57 -16.28
N TYR A 74 4.86 -0.64 -16.04
CA TYR A 74 5.21 0.75 -15.77
C TYR A 74 6.03 0.91 -14.49
N TYR A 75 5.61 0.23 -13.43
CA TYR A 75 6.27 0.26 -12.14
C TYR A 75 7.69 -0.31 -12.23
N GLU A 76 7.85 -1.46 -12.90
CA GLU A 76 9.16 -2.05 -13.16
C GLU A 76 10.04 -1.14 -14.03
N ASP A 77 9.50 -0.51 -15.08
CA ASP A 77 10.24 0.43 -15.91
C ASP A 77 10.77 1.64 -15.10
N CYS A 78 10.00 2.10 -14.11
CA CYS A 78 10.34 3.27 -13.29
C CYS A 78 11.33 2.94 -12.17
N THR A 79 11.23 1.74 -11.58
CA THR A 79 11.88 1.40 -10.31
C THR A 79 12.91 0.28 -10.43
N GLY A 80 12.87 -0.49 -11.52
CA GLY A 80 13.61 -1.74 -11.69
C GLY A 80 13.09 -2.89 -10.83
N VAL A 81 12.00 -2.70 -10.08
CA VAL A 81 11.44 -3.72 -9.18
C VAL A 81 10.30 -4.46 -9.86
N ASP A 82 10.49 -5.76 -10.06
CA ASP A 82 9.43 -6.65 -10.48
C ASP A 82 8.54 -6.99 -9.27
N ILE A 83 7.40 -6.30 -9.19
CA ILE A 83 6.38 -6.58 -8.16
C ILE A 83 5.62 -7.88 -8.42
N ASN A 84 5.94 -8.56 -9.54
CA ASN A 84 5.59 -9.93 -9.89
C ASN A 84 4.23 -10.35 -9.36
N SER A 85 3.20 -9.58 -9.73
CA SER A 85 1.85 -9.80 -9.25
C SER A 85 1.23 -10.97 -10.04
N LYS A 86 1.81 -12.16 -9.84
CA LYS A 86 1.27 -13.40 -10.38
C LYS A 86 0.01 -13.77 -9.63
N ALA A 87 -1.10 -13.11 -9.98
CA ALA A 87 -2.48 -13.59 -9.92
C ALA A 87 -3.40 -12.35 -9.94
N ARG A 88 -4.45 -12.28 -10.75
CA ARG A 88 -5.77 -12.90 -10.48
C ARG A 88 -6.32 -12.72 -9.05
N TYR A 89 -5.51 -12.54 -8.00
CA TYR A 89 -5.98 -12.58 -6.62
C TYR A 89 -5.91 -11.26 -5.86
N ASN A 90 -5.05 -10.27 -6.18
CA ASN A 90 -4.79 -9.22 -5.17
C ASN A 90 -4.53 -7.78 -5.59
N TYR A 91 -4.88 -7.32 -6.81
CA TYR A 91 -4.78 -5.88 -7.10
C TYR A 91 -5.70 -5.02 -6.22
N SER A 92 -6.84 -5.56 -5.78
CA SER A 92 -7.67 -4.89 -4.78
C SER A 92 -6.91 -4.65 -3.48
N ASP A 93 -6.02 -5.56 -3.10
CA ASP A 93 -5.24 -5.47 -1.86
C ASP A 93 -4.05 -4.51 -1.98
N TRP A 94 -3.79 -3.97 -3.18
CA TRP A 94 -2.89 -2.83 -3.36
C TRP A 94 -3.61 -1.52 -3.13
N CYS A 95 -4.93 -1.55 -3.14
CA CYS A 95 -5.73 -0.42 -2.79
C CYS A 95 -6.05 -0.49 -1.32
N ALA A 96 -5.83 0.61 -0.61
CA ALA A 96 -6.12 0.70 0.82
C ALA A 96 -7.58 0.29 1.15
N ASP A 97 -8.46 0.52 0.18
CA ASP A 97 -9.87 0.73 0.38
C ASP A 97 -10.75 -0.04 -0.63
N ALA A 98 -10.17 -0.89 -1.49
CA ALA A 98 -10.91 -1.43 -2.65
C ALA A 98 -11.85 -2.60 -2.32
N HIS A 99 -12.85 -2.36 -1.48
CA HIS A 99 -13.83 -3.39 -1.15
C HIS A 99 -15.30 -2.99 -1.32
N GLY A 100 -15.61 -1.73 -1.65
CA GLY A 100 -16.97 -1.27 -1.97
C GLY A 100 -17.29 -1.24 -3.47
N ALA A 101 -18.55 -1.48 -3.81
CA ALA A 101 -19.10 -1.14 -5.13
C ALA A 101 -19.50 0.34 -5.22
N ASP A 102 -19.50 1.04 -4.08
CA ASP A 102 -19.81 2.46 -3.98
C ASP A 102 -18.61 3.28 -4.47
N MET A 103 -18.82 4.03 -5.57
CA MET A 103 -17.81 4.87 -6.20
C MET A 103 -17.76 6.30 -5.65
N ASP A 104 -18.47 6.55 -4.55
CA ASP A 104 -18.56 7.87 -3.91
C ASP A 104 -17.75 7.94 -2.60
N GLU A 105 -17.22 6.82 -2.10
CA GLU A 105 -16.41 6.74 -0.87
C GLU A 105 -14.97 7.26 -1.01
N LEU A 106 -14.47 7.38 -2.24
CA LEU A 106 -13.12 7.89 -2.55
C LEU A 106 -13.21 8.97 -3.63
N PRO A 107 -12.20 9.85 -3.75
CA PRO A 107 -12.14 10.78 -4.87
C PRO A 107 -11.79 10.05 -6.17
N LYS A 108 -12.55 10.32 -7.24
CA LYS A 108 -12.18 9.89 -8.60
C LYS A 108 -10.99 10.72 -9.07
N VAL A 109 -9.84 10.09 -9.20
CA VAL A 109 -8.58 10.74 -9.60
C VAL A 109 -7.86 9.96 -10.69
N PRO A 110 -7.03 10.62 -11.52
CA PRO A 110 -6.22 9.95 -12.52
C PRO A 110 -5.36 8.84 -11.89
N GLY A 111 -5.39 7.65 -12.50
CA GLY A 111 -4.62 6.48 -12.06
C GLY A 111 -5.31 5.66 -10.97
N ALA A 112 -6.48 6.05 -10.46
CA ALA A 112 -7.27 5.19 -9.56
C ALA A 112 -7.66 3.90 -10.31
N ALA A 113 -7.55 2.75 -9.65
CA ALA A 113 -7.88 1.47 -10.26
C ALA A 113 -9.37 1.18 -10.15
N VAL A 114 -9.92 0.58 -11.19
CA VAL A 114 -11.27 0.00 -11.21
C VAL A 114 -11.15 -1.48 -11.55
N PHE A 115 -11.98 -2.30 -10.92
CA PHE A 115 -11.87 -3.75 -10.97
C PHE A 115 -13.20 -4.42 -11.30
N ILE A 116 -13.10 -5.55 -11.99
CA ILE A 116 -14.19 -6.49 -12.15
C ILE A 116 -13.89 -7.68 -11.25
N HIS A 117 -14.64 -7.81 -10.16
CA HIS A 117 -14.65 -8.98 -9.30
C HIS A 117 -15.71 -9.97 -9.77
N SER A 118 -15.32 -11.22 -9.98
CA SER A 118 -16.24 -12.30 -10.35
C SER A 118 -16.65 -13.07 -9.10
N SER A 119 -17.92 -12.98 -8.69
CA SER A 119 -18.46 -13.80 -7.59
C SER A 119 -18.37 -15.30 -7.88
N LYS A 120 -18.41 -15.69 -9.16
CA LYS A 120 -18.24 -17.09 -9.59
C LYS A 120 -16.81 -17.58 -9.37
N SER A 121 -15.83 -16.72 -9.60
CA SER A 121 -14.41 -17.06 -9.51
C SER A 121 -13.84 -16.79 -8.11
N GLY A 122 -14.48 -15.91 -7.33
CA GLY A 122 -14.04 -15.48 -6.00
C GLY A 122 -12.86 -14.50 -6.04
N TYR A 123 -12.58 -13.87 -7.20
CA TYR A 123 -11.41 -13.02 -7.39
C TYR A 123 -11.58 -11.96 -8.47
N ILE A 124 -10.61 -11.03 -8.56
CA ILE A 124 -10.56 -9.96 -9.55
C ILE A 124 -10.14 -10.51 -10.92
N THR A 125 -11.05 -10.45 -11.89
CA THR A 125 -10.80 -10.96 -13.24
C THR A 125 -10.26 -9.89 -14.19
N HIS A 126 -10.40 -8.61 -13.84
CA HIS A 126 -9.98 -7.52 -14.73
C HIS A 126 -9.72 -6.23 -13.95
N VAL A 127 -8.78 -5.42 -14.46
CA VAL A 127 -8.44 -4.09 -13.94
C VAL A 127 -8.37 -3.08 -15.09
N GLY A 128 -8.76 -1.84 -14.79
CA GLY A 128 -8.52 -0.65 -15.59
C GLY A 128 -8.18 0.53 -14.69
N TYR A 129 -7.84 1.66 -15.30
CA TYR A 129 -7.38 2.84 -14.56
C TYR A 129 -8.12 4.09 -15.04
N LEU A 130 -8.61 4.89 -14.09
CA LEU A 130 -9.27 6.16 -14.36
C LEU A 130 -8.29 7.11 -15.06
N GLU A 131 -8.72 7.73 -16.15
CA GLU A 131 -7.92 8.69 -16.89
C GLU A 131 -8.35 10.12 -16.54
N LYS A 132 -9.60 10.47 -16.86
CA LYS A 132 -10.17 11.82 -16.71
C LYS A 132 -11.70 11.75 -16.80
N PRO A 133 -12.43 12.77 -16.28
CA PRO A 133 -13.88 12.82 -16.45
C PRO A 133 -14.25 12.94 -17.94
N VAL A 134 -15.40 12.36 -18.29
CA VAL A 134 -15.98 12.50 -19.64
C VAL A 134 -16.47 13.92 -19.88
N ASP A 135 -17.02 14.54 -18.84
CA ASP A 135 -17.46 15.93 -18.79
C ASP A 135 -16.62 16.66 -17.74
N ALA A 136 -15.75 17.57 -18.17
CA ALA A 136 -14.81 18.26 -17.29
C ALA A 136 -15.52 19.12 -16.23
N ASP A 137 -16.76 19.54 -16.48
CA ASP A 137 -17.58 20.31 -15.54
C ASP A 137 -18.31 19.39 -14.53
N LYS A 138 -18.19 18.07 -14.67
CA LYS A 138 -18.80 17.06 -13.79
C LYS A 138 -17.78 16.01 -13.35
N PRO A 139 -16.80 16.39 -12.51
CA PRO A 139 -15.75 15.48 -12.05
C PRO A 139 -16.28 14.27 -11.26
N ASP A 140 -17.48 14.36 -10.69
CA ASP A 140 -18.10 13.23 -9.98
C ASP A 140 -18.86 12.26 -10.90
N GLY A 141 -19.03 12.63 -12.18
CA GLY A 141 -19.81 11.89 -13.17
C GLY A 141 -19.09 10.68 -13.79
N ASP A 142 -19.35 10.42 -15.08
CA ASP A 142 -18.72 9.32 -15.82
C ASP A 142 -17.26 9.67 -16.17
N TRP A 143 -16.40 8.66 -16.20
CA TRP A 143 -14.96 8.79 -16.45
C TRP A 143 -14.51 7.94 -17.62
N TYR A 144 -13.45 8.39 -18.29
CA TYR A 144 -12.69 7.52 -19.17
C TYR A 144 -11.81 6.58 -18.34
N VAL A 145 -11.75 5.33 -18.77
CA VAL A 145 -10.92 4.27 -18.20
C VAL A 145 -9.98 3.74 -19.27
N ILE A 146 -8.69 3.61 -18.97
CA ILE A 146 -7.74 2.92 -19.85
C ILE A 146 -7.50 1.51 -19.33
N GLU A 147 -7.57 0.52 -20.21
CA GLU A 147 -7.43 -0.89 -19.87
C GLU A 147 -6.80 -1.68 -21.02
N ALA A 148 -6.03 -2.72 -20.68
CA ALA A 148 -5.62 -3.73 -21.65
C ALA A 148 -6.75 -4.78 -21.72
N ARG A 149 -7.68 -4.58 -22.65
CA ARG A 149 -9.01 -5.21 -22.63
C ARG A 149 -9.02 -6.68 -23.03
N GLY A 150 -8.04 -7.11 -23.81
CA GLY A 150 -7.95 -8.47 -24.34
C GLY A 150 -7.35 -8.51 -25.72
N VAL A 151 -6.96 -9.70 -26.17
CA VAL A 151 -6.20 -9.92 -27.41
C VAL A 151 -6.88 -9.32 -28.66
N MET A 152 -8.21 -9.29 -28.69
CA MET A 152 -8.93 -8.71 -29.84
C MET A 152 -8.90 -7.18 -29.89
N TYR A 153 -8.52 -6.52 -28.78
CA TYR A 153 -8.69 -5.08 -28.60
C TYR A 153 -7.37 -4.35 -28.35
N GLY A 154 -6.46 -4.91 -27.56
CA GLY A 154 -5.25 -4.21 -27.12
C GLY A 154 -5.51 -3.31 -25.91
N VAL A 155 -4.67 -2.27 -25.74
CA VAL A 155 -4.86 -1.21 -24.76
C VAL A 155 -5.80 -0.16 -25.33
N VAL A 156 -6.92 0.09 -24.64
CA VAL A 156 -8.01 0.92 -25.14
C VAL A 156 -8.54 1.85 -24.06
N ARG A 157 -9.18 2.93 -24.50
CA ARG A 157 -10.00 3.81 -23.68
C ARG A 157 -11.46 3.36 -23.74
N THR A 158 -12.08 3.12 -22.59
CA THR A 158 -13.51 2.83 -22.42
C THR A 158 -14.15 3.86 -21.49
N ARG A 159 -15.48 3.82 -21.35
CA ARG A 159 -16.17 4.60 -20.31
C ARG A 159 -16.42 3.74 -19.08
N LEU A 160 -16.31 4.36 -17.91
CA LEU A 160 -16.58 3.73 -16.63
C LEU A 160 -18.00 3.13 -16.61
N SER A 161 -19.00 3.88 -17.05
CA SER A 161 -20.41 3.45 -17.10
C SER A 161 -20.72 2.30 -18.08
N GLN A 162 -19.83 2.01 -19.03
CA GLN A 162 -20.04 1.00 -20.08
C GLN A 162 -19.53 -0.39 -19.72
N ARG A 163 -19.00 -0.55 -18.51
CA ARG A 163 -18.28 -1.75 -18.07
C ARG A 163 -18.81 -2.17 -16.70
N GLY A 164 -18.83 -3.47 -16.43
CA GLY A 164 -19.28 -4.04 -15.16
C GLY A 164 -18.24 -3.92 -14.05
N TRP A 165 -17.63 -2.74 -13.86
CA TRP A 165 -16.75 -2.48 -12.73
C TRP A 165 -17.58 -2.54 -11.44
N ASN A 166 -17.08 -3.23 -10.43
CA ASN A 166 -17.82 -3.44 -9.18
C ASN A 166 -16.94 -3.38 -7.93
N ARG A 167 -15.68 -2.98 -8.10
CA ARG A 167 -14.76 -2.53 -7.06
C ARG A 167 -13.82 -1.50 -7.66
N TRP A 168 -13.20 -0.68 -6.82
CA TRP A 168 -12.24 0.33 -7.25
C TRP A 168 -11.44 0.84 -6.05
N GLY A 169 -10.34 1.56 -6.28
CA GLY A 169 -9.59 2.20 -5.20
C GLY A 169 -8.28 2.84 -5.63
N LEU A 170 -7.60 3.47 -4.68
CA LEU A 170 -6.29 4.10 -4.87
C LEU A 170 -5.19 3.10 -4.54
N MET A 171 -4.27 2.85 -5.47
CA MET A 171 -3.15 1.91 -5.29
C MET A 171 -2.03 2.49 -4.41
N LEU A 172 -2.37 2.94 -3.19
CA LEU A 172 -1.50 3.73 -2.30
C LEU A 172 -0.19 3.05 -1.95
N LYS A 173 -0.12 1.72 -2.04
CA LYS A 173 1.11 0.95 -1.85
C LYS A 173 2.19 1.28 -2.87
N TYR A 174 1.80 1.53 -4.12
CA TYR A 174 2.72 1.69 -5.24
C TYR A 174 2.57 3.01 -5.99
N MET A 175 1.48 3.75 -5.76
CA MET A 175 1.22 5.01 -6.42
C MET A 175 1.16 6.17 -5.43
N ASP A 176 1.80 7.25 -5.85
CA ASP A 176 1.65 8.56 -5.26
C ASP A 176 0.58 9.34 -6.04
N TYR A 177 -0.47 9.72 -5.33
CA TYR A 177 -1.58 10.51 -5.86
C TYR A 177 -1.45 12.01 -5.55
N GLY A 178 -0.32 12.45 -4.97
CA GLY A 178 -0.12 13.83 -4.51
C GLY A 178 -0.99 14.15 -3.29
N ASP A 179 -1.52 15.37 -3.22
CA ASP A 179 -2.31 15.86 -2.08
C ASP A 179 -3.77 15.38 -2.09
N VAL A 180 -4.03 14.19 -2.64
CA VAL A 180 -5.38 13.61 -2.61
C VAL A 180 -5.73 13.29 -1.16
N ASN A 181 -6.76 13.96 -0.64
CA ASN A 181 -7.27 13.70 0.69
C ASN A 181 -7.97 12.33 0.71
N VAL A 182 -7.25 11.32 1.16
CA VAL A 182 -7.82 10.00 1.46
C VAL A 182 -8.54 10.13 2.79
N PRO A 183 -9.83 9.77 2.88
CA PRO A 183 -10.59 9.92 4.12
C PRO A 183 -9.89 9.23 5.29
N GLU A 184 -9.64 9.97 6.37
CA GLU A 184 -9.24 9.37 7.64
C GLU A 184 -10.37 8.48 8.14
N ARG A 185 -10.01 7.27 8.54
CA ARG A 185 -10.87 6.33 9.21
C ARG A 185 -10.55 6.30 10.69
N GLU A 186 -11.60 6.40 11.47
CA GLU A 186 -11.56 6.17 12.91
C GLU A 186 -11.25 4.70 13.20
N LEU A 187 -10.22 4.46 14.01
CA LEU A 187 -9.88 3.13 14.48
C LEU A 187 -11.09 2.51 15.23
N GLY A 188 -11.46 1.28 14.84
CA GLY A 188 -12.59 0.56 15.44
C GLY A 188 -13.93 0.78 14.73
N ALA A 189 -14.05 1.74 13.81
CA ALA A 189 -15.25 1.94 13.00
C ALA A 189 -15.54 0.78 12.02
N ARG A 190 -14.50 0.00 11.68
CA ARG A 190 -14.61 -1.21 10.85
C ARG A 190 -13.69 -2.31 11.35
N LEU A 191 -14.01 -3.54 10.97
CA LEU A 191 -13.13 -4.69 11.17
C LEU A 191 -11.91 -4.57 10.27
N LEU A 192 -10.70 -4.72 10.83
CA LEU A 192 -9.45 -4.73 10.08
C LEU A 192 -8.88 -6.15 10.00
N LYS A 193 -8.34 -6.51 8.84
CA LYS A 193 -7.72 -7.82 8.58
C LYS A 193 -6.70 -7.69 7.46
N ARG A 194 -5.93 -8.76 7.26
CA ARG A 194 -4.95 -8.89 6.18
C ARG A 194 -5.45 -8.33 4.85
N GLY A 195 -4.61 -7.50 4.22
CA GLY A 195 -4.86 -6.90 2.90
C GLY A 195 -5.63 -5.58 2.94
N MET A 196 -6.14 -5.16 4.10
CA MET A 196 -6.72 -3.83 4.27
C MET A 196 -5.61 -2.80 4.51
N SER A 197 -5.83 -1.55 4.10
CA SER A 197 -5.00 -0.43 4.51
C SER A 197 -5.86 0.75 4.98
N GLY A 198 -5.22 1.76 5.54
CA GLY A 198 -5.89 3.01 5.92
C GLY A 198 -5.20 3.70 7.09
N SER A 199 -5.69 4.90 7.43
CA SER A 199 -5.21 5.62 8.61
C SER A 199 -5.52 4.84 9.89
N ASP A 200 -6.65 4.13 9.94
CA ASP A 200 -7.03 3.24 11.05
C ASP A 200 -6.07 2.05 11.20
N VAL A 201 -5.59 1.48 10.09
CA VAL A 201 -4.54 0.44 10.14
C VAL A 201 -3.23 1.01 10.66
N ARG A 202 -2.86 2.22 10.23
CA ARG A 202 -1.65 2.90 10.73
C ARG A 202 -1.76 3.17 12.22
N GLU A 203 -2.89 3.71 12.67
CA GLU A 203 -3.16 3.99 14.08
C GLU A 203 -3.11 2.69 14.91
N LEU A 204 -3.69 1.59 14.42
CA LEU A 204 -3.55 0.27 15.03
C LEU A 204 -2.08 -0.15 15.18
N GLN A 205 -1.28 0.00 14.12
CA GLN A 205 0.14 -0.35 14.14
C GLN A 205 0.92 0.52 15.15
N GLU A 206 0.63 1.82 15.22
CA GLU A 206 1.24 2.76 16.18
C GLU A 206 0.93 2.36 17.63
N LEU A 207 -0.34 2.05 17.94
CA LEU A 207 -0.75 1.60 19.27
C LEU A 207 -0.15 0.23 19.63
N LEU A 208 -0.07 -0.71 18.70
CA LEU A 208 0.59 -1.99 18.92
C LEU A 208 2.07 -1.81 19.25
N MET A 209 2.76 -0.94 18.51
CA MET A 209 4.17 -0.63 18.77
C MET A 209 4.35 0.09 20.11
N GLN A 210 3.43 0.98 20.49
CA GLN A 210 3.41 1.63 21.81
C GLN A 210 3.28 0.62 22.96
N LEU A 211 2.54 -0.48 22.74
CA LEU A 211 2.42 -1.60 23.68
C LEU A 211 3.59 -2.60 23.60
N GLY A 212 4.61 -2.34 22.77
CA GLY A 212 5.81 -3.17 22.65
C GLY A 212 5.70 -4.33 21.66
N TYR A 213 4.67 -4.38 20.81
CA TYR A 213 4.60 -5.35 19.72
C TYR A 213 5.42 -4.87 18.52
N GLU A 214 6.37 -5.69 18.08
CA GLU A 214 7.32 -5.31 17.04
C GLU A 214 6.72 -5.35 15.62
N LEU A 215 7.02 -4.32 14.83
CA LEU A 215 6.76 -4.22 13.38
C LEU A 215 8.06 -3.83 12.64
N PRO A 216 9.08 -4.71 12.62
CA PRO A 216 10.46 -4.33 12.28
C PRO A 216 10.73 -4.12 10.79
N GLN A 217 9.90 -4.63 9.89
CA GLN A 217 10.11 -4.49 8.44
C GLN A 217 9.47 -3.22 7.90
N TYR A 218 8.23 -2.92 8.29
CA TYR A 218 7.48 -1.82 7.70
C TYR A 218 7.01 -0.76 8.70
N GLY A 219 7.01 -1.05 10.00
CA GLY A 219 6.52 -0.12 11.02
C GLY A 219 5.03 0.19 10.86
N ALA A 220 4.65 1.44 11.15
CA ALA A 220 3.29 1.93 10.98
C ALA A 220 3.06 2.51 9.57
N ASP A 221 3.06 1.64 8.57
CA ASP A 221 2.92 2.01 7.15
C ASP A 221 1.46 2.16 6.68
N GLY A 222 0.51 1.75 7.52
CA GLY A 222 -0.91 1.74 7.22
C GLY A 222 -1.38 0.53 6.42
N ASP A 223 -0.53 -0.46 6.13
CA ASP A 223 -0.88 -1.70 5.42
C ASP A 223 -1.00 -2.88 6.40
N TYR A 224 -2.14 -3.58 6.40
CA TYR A 224 -2.37 -4.72 7.28
C TYR A 224 -1.71 -5.98 6.68
N GLY A 225 -0.39 -6.04 6.78
CA GLY A 225 0.47 -7.10 6.24
C GLY A 225 0.71 -8.26 7.20
N ASP A 226 1.71 -9.10 6.88
CA ASP A 226 2.12 -10.24 7.71
C ASP A 226 2.57 -9.82 9.12
N GLU A 227 3.30 -8.71 9.24
CA GLU A 227 3.76 -8.19 10.53
C GLU A 227 2.59 -7.73 11.39
N THR A 228 1.64 -6.97 10.82
CA THR A 228 0.44 -6.53 11.53
C THR A 228 -0.44 -7.69 11.96
N VAL A 229 -0.63 -8.71 11.11
CA VAL A 229 -1.34 -9.94 11.51
C VAL A 229 -0.65 -10.60 12.71
N SER A 230 0.68 -10.68 12.68
CA SER A 230 1.46 -11.30 13.75
C SER A 230 1.37 -10.51 15.06
N ALA A 231 1.51 -9.18 14.99
CA ALA A 231 1.38 -8.27 16.14
C ALA A 231 -0.02 -8.31 16.76
N VAL A 232 -1.07 -8.23 15.94
CA VAL A 232 -2.46 -8.35 16.42
C VAL A 232 -2.72 -9.72 17.05
N THR A 233 -2.23 -10.79 16.42
CA THR A 233 -2.37 -12.16 16.97
C THR A 233 -1.67 -12.26 18.33
N ALA A 234 -0.47 -11.68 18.48
CA ALA A 234 0.27 -11.67 19.74
C ALA A 234 -0.48 -10.88 20.82
N PHE A 235 -0.97 -9.69 20.49
CA PHE A 235 -1.79 -8.87 21.37
C PHE A 235 -3.05 -9.61 21.84
N GLN A 236 -3.79 -10.22 20.90
CA GLN A 236 -4.99 -11.00 21.23
C GLN A 236 -4.68 -12.14 22.21
N ARG A 237 -3.57 -12.86 22.04
CA ARG A 237 -3.16 -13.91 23.00
C ARG A 237 -2.91 -13.35 24.39
N GLN A 238 -2.21 -12.22 24.49
CA GLN A 238 -1.90 -11.59 25.76
C GLN A 238 -3.15 -11.02 26.45
N ALA A 239 -4.09 -10.48 25.67
CA ALA A 239 -5.37 -9.98 26.15
C ALA A 239 -6.40 -11.09 26.46
N GLY A 240 -6.06 -12.38 26.28
CA GLY A 240 -6.97 -13.50 26.51
C GLY A 240 -8.11 -13.62 25.50
N LEU A 241 -7.94 -13.06 24.30
CA LEU A 241 -8.89 -13.09 23.20
C LEU A 241 -8.62 -14.26 22.24
N THR A 242 -9.56 -14.49 21.32
CA THR A 242 -9.31 -15.39 20.18
C THR A 242 -8.21 -14.79 19.30
N ALA A 243 -7.11 -15.52 19.13
CA ALA A 243 -5.92 -15.08 18.41
C ALA A 243 -6.02 -15.40 16.90
N ASP A 244 -6.96 -14.75 16.22
CA ASP A 244 -7.24 -14.94 14.79
C ASP A 244 -6.53 -13.91 13.88
N GLY A 245 -5.85 -12.92 14.46
CA GLY A 245 -5.16 -11.86 13.75
C GLY A 245 -6.10 -10.87 13.07
N VAL A 246 -7.38 -10.84 13.47
CA VAL A 246 -8.42 -9.93 12.97
C VAL A 246 -8.76 -8.89 14.03
N TYR A 247 -8.60 -7.62 13.69
CA TYR A 247 -8.95 -6.52 14.59
C TYR A 247 -10.46 -6.23 14.52
N GLY A 248 -11.22 -6.89 15.40
CA GLY A 248 -12.66 -6.65 15.60
C GLY A 248 -12.97 -5.87 16.88
N ALA A 249 -14.25 -5.65 17.16
CA ALA A 249 -14.71 -4.84 18.30
C ALA A 249 -14.13 -5.25 19.66
N GLN A 250 -13.94 -6.56 19.91
CA GLN A 250 -13.33 -7.07 21.14
C GLN A 250 -11.84 -6.73 21.24
N THR A 251 -11.10 -6.90 20.14
CA THR A 251 -9.68 -6.53 20.05
C THR A 251 -9.51 -5.02 20.17
N HIS A 252 -10.39 -4.23 19.55
CA HIS A 252 -10.41 -2.78 19.68
C HIS A 252 -10.59 -2.35 21.14
N ALA A 253 -11.64 -2.83 21.82
CA ALA A 253 -11.88 -2.48 23.22
C ALA A 253 -10.70 -2.85 24.14
N ALA A 254 -10.08 -4.01 23.93
CA ALA A 254 -8.90 -4.41 24.69
C ALA A 254 -7.68 -3.52 24.39
N LEU A 255 -7.48 -3.12 23.13
CA LEU A 255 -6.36 -2.27 22.73
C LEU A 255 -6.49 -0.87 23.34
N MET A 256 -7.69 -0.29 23.29
CA MET A 256 -7.96 1.02 23.91
C MET A 256 -7.75 0.95 25.43
N ALA A 257 -8.22 -0.11 26.09
CA ALA A 257 -7.99 -0.28 27.52
C ALA A 257 -6.51 -0.46 27.88
N ALA A 258 -5.72 -1.13 27.04
CA ALA A 258 -4.29 -1.32 27.28
C ALA A 258 -3.49 -0.01 27.08
N THR A 259 -3.92 0.85 26.17
CA THR A 259 -3.24 2.11 25.83
C THR A 259 -3.62 3.24 26.79
N ASP A 260 -4.86 3.28 27.28
CA ASP A 260 -5.29 4.19 28.36
C ASP A 260 -4.54 3.96 29.69
N VAL A 261 -4.05 2.74 29.92
CA VAL A 261 -3.28 2.39 31.15
C VAL A 261 -1.84 2.87 31.06
N THR A 262 -1.26 3.02 29.86
CA THR A 262 0.11 3.51 29.69
C THR A 262 0.29 5.01 29.90
N ASP A 263 -0.81 5.76 30.02
CA ASP A 263 -0.82 7.24 30.11
C ASP A 263 -0.99 7.78 31.55
N LYS A 264 -1.09 6.89 32.54
CA LYS A 264 -1.09 7.27 33.96
C LYS A 264 0.26 6.93 34.59
N PRO A 265 1.04 7.90 35.09
CA PRO A 265 2.04 7.57 36.09
C PRO A 265 1.29 6.99 37.29
N ASP A 266 1.64 5.76 37.66
CA ASP A 266 1.08 5.08 38.82
C ASP A 266 1.53 5.84 40.08
N VAL A 267 0.73 6.82 40.50
CA VAL A 267 0.92 7.56 41.75
C VAL A 267 0.23 6.82 42.88
N ASP A 268 0.86 5.77 43.36
CA ASP A 268 0.66 5.30 44.73
C ASP A 268 1.97 4.74 45.30
N ASP A 269 2.93 5.66 45.51
CA ASP A 269 3.76 5.73 46.73
C ASP A 269 4.70 6.93 46.59
N ALA A 270 4.30 8.05 47.20
CA ALA A 270 5.08 9.28 47.21
C ALA A 270 6.37 9.13 48.03
N GLN A 271 7.48 8.92 47.34
CA GLN A 271 8.81 9.36 47.76
C GLN A 271 9.38 10.25 46.63
N PRO A 272 10.08 11.36 46.92
CA PRO A 272 10.43 12.32 45.87
C PRO A 272 11.46 11.69 44.94
N ASP A 273 11.03 11.31 43.75
CA ASP A 273 11.88 10.63 42.77
C ASP A 273 12.70 11.65 41.98
N ASP A 274 14.00 11.41 41.98
CA ASP A 274 15.08 12.24 41.53
C ASP A 274 15.40 11.98 40.05
N GLY A 275 14.44 12.21 39.15
CA GLY A 275 14.70 12.42 37.72
C GLY A 275 15.56 11.38 36.99
N ASN A 276 15.58 10.11 37.43
CA ASN A 276 16.42 9.08 36.85
C ASN A 276 15.72 7.72 36.73
N ALA A 277 14.49 7.70 36.22
CA ALA A 277 13.90 6.47 35.70
C ALA A 277 14.53 6.16 34.33
N LYS A 278 15.57 5.31 34.31
CA LYS A 278 16.17 4.83 33.06
C LYS A 278 15.25 3.80 32.41
N PHE A 279 14.94 4.00 31.13
CA PHE A 279 14.24 3.00 30.32
C PHE A 279 15.08 1.72 30.23
N GLU A 280 14.42 0.56 30.16
CA GLU A 280 15.11 -0.75 30.04
C GLU A 280 16.01 -0.81 28.80
N HIS A 281 15.63 -0.10 27.74
CA HIS A 281 16.48 0.20 26.58
C HIS A 281 16.28 1.68 26.19
N THR A 282 17.37 2.44 26.13
CA THR A 282 17.34 3.86 25.76
C THR A 282 18.11 4.08 24.47
N LEU A 283 17.58 4.87 23.53
CA LEU A 283 18.34 5.37 22.39
C LEU A 283 18.91 6.76 22.74
N LEU A 284 20.24 6.88 22.80
CA LEU A 284 20.92 8.17 22.91
C LEU A 284 21.26 8.70 21.52
N ILE A 285 20.75 9.89 21.16
CA ILE A 285 21.14 10.59 19.93
C ILE A 285 22.55 11.18 20.12
N ALA A 286 23.57 10.40 19.78
CA ALA A 286 24.98 10.75 20.00
C ALA A 286 25.62 11.56 18.85
N ALA A 287 25.05 11.49 17.64
CA ALA A 287 25.63 12.14 16.48
C ALA A 287 25.17 13.59 16.36
N GLU A 288 26.13 14.53 16.28
CA GLU A 288 25.88 15.98 16.20
C GLU A 288 24.91 16.35 15.07
N GLY A 289 23.93 17.19 15.38
CA GLY A 289 23.02 17.78 14.40
C GLY A 289 21.54 17.42 14.63
N ARG A 290 20.74 17.66 13.59
CA ARG A 290 19.28 17.47 13.60
C ARG A 290 18.90 16.22 12.83
N TRP A 291 18.12 15.34 13.45
CA TRP A 291 17.71 14.06 12.91
C TRP A 291 16.20 13.99 12.76
N ASN A 292 15.74 13.63 11.56
CA ASN A 292 14.31 13.46 11.31
C ASN A 292 13.82 12.16 11.96
N VAL A 293 12.78 12.29 12.77
CA VAL A 293 11.97 11.17 13.25
C VAL A 293 10.82 11.01 12.27
N ARG A 294 10.61 9.79 11.79
CA ARG A 294 9.71 9.47 10.68
C ARG A 294 8.67 8.44 11.08
N SER A 295 7.59 8.37 10.31
CA SER A 295 6.50 7.41 10.58
C SER A 295 6.87 5.94 10.30
N GLY A 296 8.06 5.67 9.74
CA GLY A 296 8.54 4.33 9.46
C GLY A 296 10.06 4.28 9.28
N PRO A 297 10.64 3.06 9.24
CA PRO A 297 12.08 2.83 9.27
C PRO A 297 12.75 3.15 7.92
N GLY A 298 12.83 4.42 7.52
CA GLY A 298 13.42 4.81 6.24
C GLY A 298 13.23 6.28 5.89
N THR A 299 14.04 6.79 4.97
CA THR A 299 13.97 8.20 4.53
C THR A 299 12.73 8.51 3.68
N GLU A 300 12.08 7.49 3.14
CA GLU A 300 10.86 7.58 2.34
C GLU A 300 9.59 7.86 3.18
N TYR A 301 9.64 7.63 4.49
CA TYR A 301 8.51 7.84 5.38
C TYR A 301 8.38 9.32 5.75
N GLY A 302 7.15 9.76 6.02
CA GLY A 302 6.85 11.14 6.40
C GLY A 302 7.59 11.55 7.67
N ILE A 303 8.02 12.81 7.75
CA ILE A 303 8.68 13.36 8.93
C ILE A 303 7.60 13.69 9.96
N LEU A 304 7.69 13.09 11.14
CA LEU A 304 6.83 13.40 12.29
C LEU A 304 7.38 14.58 13.08
N THR A 305 8.68 14.54 13.38
CA THR A 305 9.37 15.58 14.14
C THR A 305 10.88 15.55 13.87
N VAL A 306 11.63 16.42 14.54
CA VAL A 306 13.09 16.52 14.42
C VAL A 306 13.71 16.56 15.82
N VAL A 307 14.68 15.69 16.07
CA VAL A 307 15.41 15.59 17.35
C VAL A 307 16.86 16.05 17.18
N SER A 308 17.53 16.40 18.27
CA SER A 308 18.93 16.86 18.27
C SER A 308 19.84 15.95 19.09
N ASP A 309 21.14 16.09 18.88
CA ASP A 309 22.16 15.43 19.70
C ASP A 309 21.95 15.70 21.20
N GLY A 310 22.29 14.70 22.01
CA GLY A 310 22.09 14.69 23.46
C GLY A 310 20.67 14.33 23.91
N SER A 311 19.72 14.13 22.99
CA SER A 311 18.37 13.66 23.35
C SER A 311 18.37 12.15 23.65
N GLU A 312 17.57 11.74 24.64
CA GLU A 312 17.36 10.34 25.00
C GLU A 312 15.89 9.97 24.81
N PHE A 313 15.64 8.78 24.25
CA PHE A 313 14.29 8.26 24.03
C PHE A 313 14.21 6.80 24.47
N GLU A 314 13.05 6.36 24.93
CA GLU A 314 12.78 4.93 25.09
C GLU A 314 12.90 4.24 23.73
N HIS A 315 13.77 3.23 23.67
CA HIS A 315 13.96 2.40 22.48
C HIS A 315 12.93 1.27 22.48
N ILE A 316 12.17 1.16 21.39
CA ILE A 316 11.10 0.16 21.24
C ILE A 316 11.59 -1.04 20.42
N ALA A 317 12.22 -0.78 19.28
CA ALA A 317 12.62 -1.83 18.33
C ALA A 317 13.71 -1.32 17.37
N THR A 318 14.42 -2.25 16.74
CA THR A 318 15.34 -1.93 15.64
C THR A 318 14.90 -2.66 14.38
N ALA A 319 14.65 -1.90 13.32
CA ALA A 319 14.31 -2.44 12.01
C ALA A 319 15.51 -3.15 11.39
N TYR A 320 15.23 -4.09 10.47
CA TYR A 320 16.27 -4.88 9.78
C TYR A 320 17.30 -4.01 9.03
N ASN A 321 16.91 -2.80 8.64
CA ASN A 321 17.76 -1.84 7.94
C ASN A 321 18.49 -0.87 8.89
N GLY A 322 18.45 -1.13 10.20
CA GLY A 322 19.17 -0.36 11.22
C GLY A 322 18.51 0.95 11.63
N TRP A 323 17.22 1.16 11.35
CA TRP A 323 16.47 2.27 11.94
C TRP A 323 15.96 1.89 13.33
N HIS A 324 15.97 2.84 14.26
CA HIS A 324 15.51 2.64 15.63
C HIS A 324 14.12 3.25 15.80
N CYS A 325 13.20 2.45 16.31
CA CYS A 325 11.90 2.93 16.77
C CYS A 325 12.05 3.48 18.19
N ILE A 326 11.49 4.66 18.41
CA ILE A 326 11.51 5.38 19.67
C ILE A 326 10.09 5.77 20.09
N ARG A 327 9.83 5.80 21.40
CA ARG A 327 8.58 6.31 21.95
C ARG A 327 8.56 7.85 21.90
N LEU A 328 7.48 8.41 21.37
CA LEU A 328 7.13 9.83 21.46
C LEU A 328 5.94 9.98 22.44
N THR A 329 5.58 11.21 22.81
CA THR A 329 4.51 11.47 23.78
C THR A 329 3.19 10.79 23.38
N ASP A 330 2.73 11.01 22.14
CA ASP A 330 1.44 10.51 21.66
C ASP A 330 1.57 9.54 20.48
N ALA A 331 2.78 9.03 20.21
CA ALA A 331 3.06 8.22 19.02
C ALA A 331 4.35 7.40 19.17
N VAL A 332 4.67 6.62 18.14
CA VAL A 332 6.00 6.03 17.94
C VAL A 332 6.63 6.63 16.69
N GLY A 333 7.96 6.74 16.68
CA GLY A 333 8.69 7.30 15.55
C GLY A 333 9.99 6.57 15.27
N TRP A 334 10.48 6.67 14.04
CA TRP A 334 11.69 6.00 13.59
C TRP A 334 12.79 6.99 13.27
N VAL A 335 13.98 6.77 13.81
CA VAL A 335 15.17 7.56 13.55
C VAL A 335 16.27 6.68 12.96
N SER A 336 17.09 7.25 12.08
CA SER A 336 18.17 6.50 11.44
C SER A 336 19.18 6.04 12.49
N GLY A 337 19.58 4.76 12.51
CA GLY A 337 20.61 4.27 13.45
C GLY A 337 22.01 4.85 13.25
N LYS A 338 22.18 5.80 12.32
CA LYS A 338 23.38 6.65 12.26
C LYS A 338 23.36 7.77 13.31
N CYS A 339 22.21 8.03 13.93
CA CYS A 339 22.05 9.14 14.86
C CYS A 339 22.60 8.83 16.25
N GLY A 340 22.81 7.56 16.58
CA GLY A 340 23.04 7.15 17.96
C GLY A 340 23.05 5.64 18.14
N GLU A 341 23.21 5.21 19.39
CA GLU A 341 23.29 3.81 19.79
C GLU A 341 22.29 3.51 20.90
N VAL A 342 21.79 2.27 20.92
CA VAL A 342 20.91 1.77 21.99
C VAL A 342 21.77 1.38 23.18
N VAL A 343 21.52 2.01 24.32
CA VAL A 343 22.16 1.73 25.60
C VAL A 343 21.17 0.99 26.52
N ALA A 344 21.69 0.00 27.23
CA ALA A 344 20.96 -0.81 28.21
C ALA A 344 21.14 -0.28 29.64
#